data_AF-A0A015LUT5-F1
#
_entry.id   AF-A0A015LUT5-F1
#
_cell.length_a   1.000
_cell.length_b   1.000
_cell.length_c   1.000
_cell.angle_alpha   90.00
_cell.angle_beta   90.00
_cell.angle_gamma   90.00
#
_symmetry.space_group_name_H-M   'P 1'
#
loop_
_entity.id
_entity.type
_entity.pdbx_description
1 polymer ?
#
loop_
_entity_poly.entity_id
_entity_poly.type
_entity_poly.pdbx_seq_one_letter_code
_entity_poly.pdbx_strand_id
1 'polypeptide(L)'
;MRYEIEHCFKSNIQSEQEEKLRINISSQSYMNDVTWITKNKAQLEQILKIADEFNIMNNIQTNYDKFEMITNKKLDKDIVEVNFESSKRMVKPLTSKESVRILGVWINLDLKTNYVFNQCKDIIKRYNKTISFKQITDLQMKYIYNHVIIPHVDYKAQLLVWTNSQTKKLNSTCRYMFKRKASLPLTTPNTQKQLSRLYNQEISKGVMKDIFEIDCKQLQSELLSNKSPLATWNISLKDLQVKHYLLAHVLALLYNNMLTIKSSGVKVNQIQGGLLPIVEICTHKEIFTNGISKGLKGKNVYFVNQLMSSDGIHLLRYKDLKYRTKINTQGRIPNWFKFIETKLIEDPLKSKKVKTDYQLGYNIHSVNTKIDNLKTKNWITTFHDQIGTKPIIGRVLDNPNEDKIRIEHWIQDLENDQISPSVQLPILKKCEGCEVKTNQIRNKKSNTKVRCIADINIENCVKVSANSIQNDHYIADMAIYEALTQAEH
;
A
#
# COMPACT_ATOMS: atom_id res chain seq x y z
N MET A 1 -6.20 -27.73 -4.32
CA MET A 1 -6.62 -26.45 -4.94
C MET A 1 -7.16 -25.56 -3.83
N ARG A 2 -6.48 -24.46 -3.51
CA ARG A 2 -6.90 -23.55 -2.44
C ARG A 2 -6.70 -22.12 -2.91
N TYR A 3 -7.61 -21.23 -2.52
CA TYR A 3 -7.41 -19.80 -2.64
C TYR A 3 -6.30 -19.38 -1.67
N GLU A 4 -5.42 -18.49 -2.10
CA GLU A 4 -4.27 -18.05 -1.32
C GLU A 4 -4.44 -16.56 -1.05
N ILE A 5 -4.49 -16.20 0.22
CA ILE A 5 -4.31 -14.81 0.64
C ILE A 5 -2.83 -14.63 0.89
N GLU A 6 -2.24 -13.66 0.19
CA GLU A 6 -0.83 -13.33 0.36
C GLU A 6 -0.59 -11.84 0.53
N HIS A 7 0.48 -11.53 1.25
CA HIS A 7 0.99 -10.16 1.36
C HIS A 7 2.52 -10.17 1.43
N CYS A 8 3.15 -9.40 0.56
CA CYS A 8 4.59 -9.15 0.58
C CYS A 8 4.85 -7.77 1.18
N PHE A 9 5.82 -7.68 2.10
CA PHE A 9 6.20 -6.42 2.75
C PHE A 9 7.69 -6.42 3.11
N LYS A 10 8.21 -5.24 3.48
CA LYS A 10 9.55 -5.09 4.04
C LYS A 10 9.45 -4.57 5.48
N SER A 11 10.10 -5.26 6.40
CA SER A 11 10.26 -4.83 7.79
C SER A 11 11.29 -3.72 7.94
N ASN A 12 12.32 -3.73 7.09
CA ASN A 12 13.31 -2.67 6.97
C ASN A 12 13.49 -2.33 5.49
N ILE A 13 13.39 -1.06 5.13
CA ILE A 13 13.51 -0.57 3.76
C ILE A 13 14.91 -0.74 3.18
N GLN A 14 15.94 -0.66 4.03
CA GLN A 14 17.33 -0.84 3.63
C GLN A 14 17.67 -2.32 3.38
N SER A 15 16.87 -3.26 3.89
CA SER A 15 17.06 -4.68 3.60
C SER A 15 16.58 -5.02 2.20
N GLU A 16 17.36 -5.82 1.46
CA GLU A 16 16.93 -6.40 0.19
C GLU A 16 15.87 -7.49 0.37
N GLN A 17 15.78 -8.10 1.56
CA GLN A 17 14.87 -9.21 1.85
C GLN A 17 13.43 -8.73 1.98
N GLU A 18 12.54 -9.34 1.20
CA GLU A 18 11.08 -9.16 1.33
C GLU A 18 10.49 -10.32 2.12
N GLU A 19 9.69 -9.99 3.11
CA GLU A 19 8.92 -10.96 3.88
C GLU A 19 7.58 -11.21 3.19
N LYS A 20 7.15 -12.47 3.21
CA LYS A 20 5.90 -12.88 2.59
C LYS A 20 5.06 -13.71 3.55
N LEU A 21 3.85 -13.24 3.81
CA LEU A 21 2.82 -13.99 4.52
C LEU A 21 1.86 -14.62 3.53
N ARG A 22 1.50 -15.89 3.77
CA ARG A 22 0.64 -16.69 2.91
C ARG A 22 -0.26 -17.58 3.73
N ILE A 23 -1.55 -17.56 3.40
CA ILE A 23 -2.56 -18.44 3.99
C ILE A 23 -3.39 -19.04 2.87
N ASN A 24 -3.66 -20.33 2.97
CA ASN A 24 -4.49 -21.04 2.02
C ASN A 24 -5.89 -21.29 2.60
N ILE A 25 -6.91 -20.73 1.98
CA ILE A 25 -8.32 -20.93 2.29
C ILE A 25 -8.96 -21.73 1.15
N SER A 26 -9.69 -22.79 1.46
CA SER A 26 -10.28 -23.68 0.43
C SER A 26 -11.79 -23.56 0.39
N SER A 27 -12.44 -23.81 1.52
CA SER A 27 -13.88 -23.72 1.68
C SER A 27 -14.27 -23.32 3.09
N GLN A 28 -15.52 -22.90 3.20
CA GLN A 28 -16.28 -22.88 4.43
C GLN A 28 -17.42 -23.89 4.29
N SER A 29 -17.56 -24.79 5.25
CA SER A 29 -18.67 -25.75 5.30
C SER A 29 -19.38 -25.65 6.64
N TYR A 30 -20.70 -25.66 6.62
CA TYR A 30 -21.54 -25.74 7.81
C TYR A 30 -22.72 -26.65 7.53
N MET A 31 -22.78 -27.81 8.21
CA MET A 31 -23.75 -28.86 7.91
C MET A 31 -23.71 -29.25 6.41
N ASN A 32 -24.81 -29.02 5.69
CA ASN A 32 -24.97 -29.31 4.27
C ASN A 32 -24.60 -28.12 3.36
N ASP A 33 -24.39 -26.92 3.92
CA ASP A 33 -24.07 -25.72 3.14
C ASP A 33 -22.55 -25.61 2.97
N VAL A 34 -22.08 -25.54 1.72
CA VAL A 34 -20.66 -25.41 1.38
C VAL A 34 -20.44 -24.18 0.52
N THR A 35 -19.48 -23.35 0.92
CA THR A 35 -19.03 -22.18 0.17
C THR A 35 -17.58 -22.41 -0.27
N TRP A 36 -17.33 -22.29 -1.57
CA TRP A 36 -16.00 -22.40 -2.17
C TRP A 36 -15.47 -21.01 -2.55
N ILE A 37 -14.19 -20.77 -2.28
CA ILE A 37 -13.48 -19.56 -2.73
C ILE A 37 -12.35 -20.00 -3.64
N THR A 38 -12.31 -19.46 -4.86
CA THR A 38 -11.33 -19.87 -5.88
C THR A 38 -10.75 -18.68 -6.61
N LYS A 39 -9.52 -18.82 -7.14
CA LYS A 39 -8.85 -17.73 -7.88
C LYS A 39 -9.41 -17.58 -9.31
N ASN A 40 -9.84 -18.68 -9.91
CA ASN A 40 -10.33 -18.71 -11.29
C ASN A 40 -11.34 -19.85 -11.52
N LYS A 41 -12.02 -19.78 -12.68
CA LYS A 41 -13.03 -20.76 -13.10
C LYS A 41 -12.46 -22.18 -13.23
N ALA A 42 -11.26 -22.34 -13.77
CA ALA A 42 -10.67 -23.68 -13.95
C ALA A 42 -10.45 -24.40 -12.62
N GLN A 43 -9.97 -23.68 -11.60
CA GLN A 43 -9.85 -24.22 -10.23
C GLN A 43 -11.20 -24.55 -9.61
N LEU A 44 -12.22 -23.73 -9.88
CA LEU A 44 -13.59 -24.02 -9.43
C LEU A 44 -14.11 -25.32 -10.03
N GLU A 45 -14.01 -25.48 -11.35
CA GLU A 45 -14.49 -26.69 -12.04
C GLU A 45 -13.75 -27.94 -11.56
N GLN A 46 -12.45 -27.87 -11.30
CA GLN A 46 -11.72 -28.99 -10.72
C GLN A 46 -12.21 -29.35 -9.30
N ILE A 47 -12.50 -28.36 -8.46
CA ILE A 47 -13.06 -28.61 -7.12
C ILE A 47 -14.46 -29.20 -7.22
N LEU A 48 -15.30 -28.67 -8.12
CA LEU A 48 -16.66 -29.16 -8.33
C LEU A 48 -16.68 -30.57 -8.89
N LYS A 49 -15.73 -30.91 -9.77
CA LYS A 49 -15.53 -32.27 -10.29
C LYS A 49 -15.30 -33.27 -9.14
N ILE A 50 -14.32 -32.98 -8.28
CA ILE A 50 -13.98 -33.82 -7.13
C ILE A 50 -15.16 -33.91 -6.15
N ALA A 51 -15.84 -32.80 -5.89
CA ALA A 51 -16.99 -32.76 -4.99
C ALA A 51 -18.16 -33.59 -5.53
N ASP A 52 -18.42 -33.54 -6.83
CA ASP A 52 -19.47 -34.31 -7.49
C ASP A 52 -19.15 -35.81 -7.50
N GLU A 53 -17.92 -36.19 -7.85
CA GLU A 53 -17.42 -37.58 -7.73
C GLU A 53 -17.61 -38.13 -6.30
N PHE A 54 -17.25 -37.34 -5.29
CA PHE A 54 -17.45 -37.70 -3.88
C PHE A 54 -18.93 -37.84 -3.52
N ASN A 55 -19.78 -36.92 -3.98
CA ASN A 55 -21.22 -36.97 -3.70
C ASN A 55 -21.88 -38.19 -4.35
N ILE A 56 -21.53 -38.50 -5.60
CA ILE A 56 -22.01 -39.70 -6.33
C ILE A 56 -21.58 -40.96 -5.58
N MET A 57 -20.32 -41.06 -5.16
CA MET A 57 -19.80 -42.21 -4.42
C MET A 57 -20.55 -42.45 -3.10
N ASN A 58 -21.02 -41.39 -2.46
CA ASN A 58 -21.73 -41.46 -1.18
C ASN A 58 -23.26 -41.40 -1.31
N ASN A 59 -23.81 -41.48 -2.52
CA ASN A 59 -25.25 -41.34 -2.80
C ASN A 59 -25.87 -40.04 -2.24
N ILE A 60 -25.11 -38.94 -2.28
CA ILE A 60 -25.56 -37.60 -1.85
C ILE A 60 -26.05 -36.84 -3.08
N GLN A 61 -27.30 -36.37 -3.05
CA GLN A 61 -27.86 -35.56 -4.13
C GLN A 61 -27.62 -34.06 -3.87
N THR A 62 -26.84 -33.41 -4.74
CA THR A 62 -26.62 -31.96 -4.70
C THR A 62 -27.83 -31.22 -5.27
N ASN A 63 -28.34 -30.22 -4.54
CA ASN A 63 -29.37 -29.32 -5.06
C ASN A 63 -28.73 -28.18 -5.85
N TYR A 64 -28.63 -28.36 -7.17
CA TYR A 64 -28.02 -27.38 -8.07
C TYR A 64 -28.82 -26.07 -8.22
N ASP A 65 -30.13 -26.08 -7.97
CA ASP A 65 -30.98 -24.88 -8.09
C ASP A 65 -30.67 -23.84 -7.00
N LYS A 66 -30.05 -24.28 -5.90
CA LYS A 66 -29.58 -23.39 -4.81
C LYS A 66 -28.17 -22.86 -5.03
N PHE A 67 -27.52 -23.20 -6.14
CA PHE A 67 -26.15 -22.77 -6.39
C PHE A 67 -26.12 -21.27 -6.76
N GLU A 68 -25.53 -20.47 -5.88
CA GLU A 68 -25.33 -19.03 -6.10
C GLU A 68 -23.84 -18.76 -6.37
N MET A 69 -23.53 -18.00 -7.43
CA MET A 69 -22.16 -17.62 -7.76
C MET A 69 -21.99 -16.11 -7.76
N ILE A 70 -20.92 -15.64 -7.12
CA ILE A 70 -20.47 -14.25 -7.12
C ILE A 70 -19.07 -14.19 -7.74
N THR A 71 -18.81 -13.19 -8.59
CA THR A 71 -17.48 -12.96 -9.16
C THR A 71 -17.12 -11.48 -9.21
N ASN A 72 -15.85 -11.19 -8.93
CA ASN A 72 -15.27 -9.86 -9.09
C ASN A 72 -14.79 -9.58 -10.53
N LYS A 73 -14.76 -10.61 -11.39
CA LYS A 73 -14.33 -10.48 -12.78
C LYS A 73 -15.49 -9.95 -13.62
N LYS A 74 -15.22 -8.99 -14.49
CA LYS A 74 -16.17 -8.62 -15.55
C LYS A 74 -16.37 -9.83 -16.47
N LEU A 75 -17.61 -10.24 -16.62
CA LEU A 75 -17.99 -11.35 -17.49
C LEU A 75 -18.43 -10.81 -18.83
N ASP A 76 -17.98 -11.43 -19.91
CA ASP A 76 -18.37 -11.08 -21.28
C ASP A 76 -19.77 -11.64 -21.64
N LYS A 77 -20.25 -12.63 -20.87
CA LYS A 77 -21.55 -13.27 -21.00
C LYS A 77 -22.28 -13.26 -19.67
N ASP A 78 -23.58 -13.02 -19.70
CA ASP A 78 -24.45 -13.01 -18.52
C ASP A 78 -24.59 -14.40 -17.86
N ILE A 79 -24.31 -15.46 -18.60
CA ILE A 79 -24.42 -16.85 -18.13
C ILE A 79 -23.07 -17.53 -18.29
N VAL A 80 -22.61 -18.18 -17.21
CA VAL A 80 -21.37 -18.93 -17.17
C VAL A 80 -21.71 -20.41 -17.12
N GLU A 81 -21.24 -21.15 -18.12
CA GLU A 81 -21.25 -22.61 -18.10
C GLU A 81 -20.22 -23.10 -17.08
N VAL A 82 -20.64 -23.89 -16.09
CA VAL A 82 -19.77 -24.49 -15.08
C VAL A 82 -19.83 -26.01 -15.28
N ASN A 83 -18.67 -26.61 -15.48
CA ASN A 83 -18.56 -28.06 -15.65
C ASN A 83 -18.53 -28.77 -14.29
N PHE A 84 -19.50 -29.64 -14.07
CA PHE A 84 -19.47 -30.70 -13.04
C PHE A 84 -19.13 -32.03 -13.72
N GLU A 85 -18.74 -33.05 -12.95
CA GLU A 85 -18.39 -34.34 -13.56
C GLU A 85 -19.60 -34.99 -14.24
N SER A 86 -20.74 -34.99 -13.55
CA SER A 86 -21.98 -35.58 -14.05
C SER A 86 -22.74 -34.73 -15.07
N SER A 87 -22.55 -33.40 -15.07
CA SER A 87 -23.33 -32.50 -15.94
C SER A 87 -22.69 -31.13 -16.12
N LYS A 88 -22.99 -30.49 -17.25
CA LYS A 88 -22.70 -29.06 -17.44
C LYS A 88 -23.90 -28.23 -16.98
N ARG A 89 -23.66 -27.18 -16.21
CA ARG A 89 -24.72 -26.33 -15.67
C ARG A 89 -24.50 -24.88 -16.05
N MET A 90 -25.58 -24.21 -16.44
CA MET A 90 -25.58 -22.80 -16.75
C MET A 90 -25.91 -21.99 -15.50
N VAL A 91 -24.91 -21.34 -14.93
CA VAL A 91 -25.06 -20.52 -13.73
C VAL A 91 -25.04 -19.05 -14.13
N LYS A 92 -26.09 -18.32 -13.78
CA LYS A 92 -26.11 -16.86 -13.90
C LYS A 92 -25.41 -16.26 -12.68
N PRO A 93 -24.25 -15.61 -12.84
CA PRO A 93 -23.54 -15.04 -11.70
C PRO A 93 -24.31 -13.82 -11.21
N LEU A 94 -24.40 -13.66 -9.89
CA LEU A 94 -25.01 -12.49 -9.28
C LEU A 94 -24.21 -11.24 -9.66
N THR A 95 -24.94 -10.18 -9.97
CA THR A 95 -24.35 -8.86 -10.23
C THR A 95 -23.71 -8.30 -8.96
N SER A 96 -22.79 -7.35 -9.08
CA SER A 96 -22.08 -6.77 -7.92
C SER A 96 -23.00 -6.09 -6.89
N LYS A 97 -24.23 -5.72 -7.33
CA LYS A 97 -25.27 -5.08 -6.51
C LYS A 97 -26.14 -6.09 -5.77
N GLU A 98 -26.25 -7.30 -6.28
CA GLU A 98 -27.02 -8.37 -5.66
C GLU A 98 -26.27 -8.93 -4.45
N SER A 99 -27.02 -9.58 -3.55
CA SER A 99 -26.47 -10.12 -2.32
C SER A 99 -26.68 -11.63 -2.27
N VAL A 100 -25.65 -12.38 -1.89
CA VAL A 100 -25.71 -13.82 -1.57
C VAL A 100 -25.96 -13.98 -0.08
N ARG A 101 -26.68 -15.04 0.32
CA ARG A 101 -26.89 -15.36 1.73
C ARG A 101 -25.99 -16.52 2.16
N ILE A 102 -25.04 -16.26 3.04
CA ILE A 102 -24.16 -17.27 3.63
C ILE A 102 -24.46 -17.36 5.13
N LEU A 103 -24.93 -18.52 5.61
CA LEU A 103 -25.33 -18.76 7.01
C LEU A 103 -26.30 -17.70 7.58
N GLY A 104 -27.14 -17.13 6.71
CA GLY A 104 -28.09 -16.09 7.09
C GLY A 104 -27.52 -14.66 7.15
N VAL A 105 -26.24 -14.45 6.88
CA VAL A 105 -25.62 -13.15 6.66
C VAL A 105 -25.61 -12.85 5.16
N TRP A 106 -25.91 -11.61 4.77
CA TRP A 106 -25.97 -11.22 3.37
C TRP A 106 -24.72 -10.46 2.96
N ILE A 107 -24.10 -10.90 1.87
CA ILE A 107 -22.83 -10.38 1.36
C ILE A 107 -23.05 -9.87 -0.06
N ASN A 108 -22.49 -8.71 -0.39
CA ASN A 108 -22.44 -8.17 -1.74
C ASN A 108 -21.04 -7.64 -2.05
N LEU A 109 -20.72 -7.58 -3.35
CA LEU A 109 -19.40 -7.11 -3.79
C LEU A 109 -19.26 -5.58 -3.73
N ASP A 110 -20.36 -4.85 -3.90
CA ASP A 110 -20.39 -3.38 -3.81
C ASP A 110 -20.33 -2.85 -2.37
N LEU A 111 -20.31 -3.71 -1.35
CA LEU A 111 -20.40 -3.36 0.09
C LEU A 111 -21.60 -2.46 0.43
N LYS A 112 -22.71 -2.63 -0.28
CA LYS A 112 -23.93 -1.85 -0.06
C LYS A 112 -24.62 -2.31 1.21
N THR A 113 -24.78 -1.39 2.15
CA THR A 113 -25.40 -1.65 3.46
C THR A 113 -26.93 -1.65 3.43
N ASN A 114 -27.55 -1.10 2.38
CA ASN A 114 -28.98 -0.78 2.37
C ASN A 114 -29.88 -2.01 2.54
N TYR A 115 -29.51 -3.11 1.89
CA TYR A 115 -30.27 -4.34 1.96
C TYR A 115 -30.32 -4.90 3.39
N VAL A 116 -29.15 -5.10 4.00
CA VAL A 116 -29.01 -5.56 5.39
C VAL A 116 -29.64 -4.57 6.36
N PHE A 117 -29.52 -3.26 6.12
CA PHE A 117 -30.13 -2.23 6.94
C PHE A 117 -31.65 -2.33 6.99
N ASN A 118 -32.28 -2.55 5.83
CA ASN A 118 -33.73 -2.72 5.75
C ASN A 118 -34.16 -4.03 6.44
N GLN A 119 -33.40 -5.11 6.29
CA GLN A 119 -33.68 -6.34 7.05
C GLN A 119 -33.63 -6.11 8.56
N CYS A 120 -32.62 -5.38 9.06
CA CYS A 120 -32.52 -5.06 10.48
C CYS A 120 -33.72 -4.23 10.95
N LYS A 121 -34.15 -3.25 10.16
CA LYS A 121 -35.39 -2.49 10.44
C LYS A 121 -36.61 -3.40 10.52
N ASP A 122 -36.75 -4.34 9.59
CA ASP A 122 -37.92 -5.21 9.53
C ASP A 122 -37.91 -6.26 10.65
N ILE A 123 -36.74 -6.69 11.10
CA ILE A 123 -36.58 -7.51 12.32
C ILE A 123 -37.08 -6.73 13.53
N ILE A 124 -36.57 -5.50 13.75
CA ILE A 124 -37.00 -4.66 14.87
C ILE A 124 -38.50 -4.37 14.81
N LYS A 125 -39.04 -4.03 13.63
CA LYS A 125 -40.48 -3.79 13.44
C LYS A 125 -41.32 -5.02 13.79
N ARG A 126 -40.90 -6.21 13.38
CA ARG A 126 -41.60 -7.47 13.70
C ARG A 126 -41.66 -7.70 15.20
N TYR A 127 -40.52 -7.63 15.90
CA TYR A 127 -40.50 -7.76 17.36
C TYR A 127 -41.34 -6.68 18.05
N ASN A 128 -41.24 -5.43 17.59
CA ASN A 128 -42.02 -4.32 18.13
C ASN A 128 -43.53 -4.53 17.97
N LYS A 129 -43.97 -5.08 16.84
CA LYS A 129 -45.38 -5.46 16.60
C LYS A 129 -45.81 -6.60 17.54
N THR A 130 -44.95 -7.58 17.81
CA THR A 130 -45.26 -8.63 18.77
C THR A 130 -45.35 -8.09 20.21
N ILE A 131 -44.43 -7.20 20.60
CA ILE A 131 -44.38 -6.59 21.94
C ILE A 131 -45.54 -5.64 22.16
N SER A 132 -46.01 -4.92 21.13
CA SER A 132 -47.06 -3.90 21.29
C SER A 132 -48.33 -4.46 21.92
N PHE A 133 -48.71 -5.70 21.60
CA PHE A 133 -49.93 -6.34 22.11
C PHE A 133 -49.75 -7.07 23.44
N LYS A 134 -48.52 -7.18 23.97
CA LYS A 134 -48.24 -7.94 25.21
C LYS A 134 -48.13 -7.02 26.43
N GLN A 135 -48.59 -7.48 27.59
CA GLN A 135 -48.34 -6.83 28.87
C GLN A 135 -46.91 -7.17 29.33
N ILE A 136 -45.99 -6.22 29.21
CA ILE A 136 -44.56 -6.41 29.46
C ILE A 136 -44.06 -5.19 30.24
N THR A 137 -43.28 -5.44 31.30
CA THR A 137 -42.63 -4.40 32.11
C THR A 137 -41.44 -3.77 31.39
N ASP A 138 -40.98 -2.60 31.84
CA ASP A 138 -39.82 -1.93 31.24
C ASP A 138 -38.52 -2.74 31.40
N LEU A 139 -38.34 -3.45 32.51
CA LEU A 139 -37.22 -4.38 32.75
C LEU A 139 -37.25 -5.59 31.81
N GLN A 140 -38.41 -6.22 31.63
CA GLN A 140 -38.56 -7.32 30.67
C GLN A 140 -38.31 -6.84 29.24
N MET A 141 -38.76 -5.62 28.90
CA MET A 141 -38.51 -5.04 27.58
C MET A 141 -37.02 -4.74 27.37
N LYS A 142 -36.34 -4.19 28.37
CA LYS A 142 -34.87 -3.99 28.36
C LYS A 142 -34.15 -5.32 28.11
N TYR A 143 -34.57 -6.38 28.80
CA TYR A 143 -34.01 -7.72 28.62
C TYR A 143 -34.21 -8.22 27.18
N ILE A 144 -35.44 -8.14 26.64
CA ILE A 144 -35.75 -8.57 25.27
C ILE A 144 -34.89 -7.80 24.25
N TYR A 145 -34.73 -6.48 24.40
CA TYR A 145 -33.86 -5.72 23.51
C TYR A 145 -32.41 -6.18 23.60
N ASN A 146 -31.83 -6.26 24.80
CA ASN A 146 -30.42 -6.57 25.00
C ASN A 146 -30.05 -8.02 24.66
N HIS A 147 -30.95 -8.97 24.89
CA HIS A 147 -30.66 -10.40 24.77
C HIS A 147 -31.26 -11.08 23.54
N VAL A 148 -32.25 -10.46 22.88
CA VAL A 148 -32.91 -11.06 21.70
C VAL A 148 -32.80 -10.16 20.47
N ILE A 149 -33.29 -8.93 20.55
CA ILE A 149 -33.41 -8.06 19.37
C ILE A 149 -32.03 -7.57 18.89
N ILE A 150 -31.22 -7.02 19.80
CA ILE A 150 -29.88 -6.52 19.47
C ILE A 150 -29.00 -7.66 18.95
N PRO A 151 -28.86 -8.82 19.63
CA PRO A 151 -28.08 -9.94 19.09
C PRO A 151 -28.53 -10.45 17.73
N HIS A 152 -29.84 -10.47 17.45
CA HIS A 152 -30.35 -10.86 16.13
C HIS A 152 -29.95 -9.84 15.05
N VAL A 153 -30.05 -8.54 15.36
CA VAL A 153 -29.59 -7.47 14.46
C VAL A 153 -28.07 -7.55 14.26
N ASP A 154 -27.30 -7.72 15.34
CA ASP A 154 -25.84 -7.82 15.31
C ASP A 154 -25.39 -9.01 14.46
N TYR A 155 -26.04 -10.17 14.61
CA TYR A 155 -25.78 -11.35 13.79
C TYR A 155 -25.98 -11.06 12.29
N LYS A 156 -27.05 -10.35 11.93
CA LYS A 156 -27.30 -10.00 10.52
C LYS A 156 -26.34 -8.93 9.99
N ALA A 157 -25.81 -8.09 10.87
CA ALA A 157 -24.98 -6.94 10.54
C ALA A 157 -23.48 -7.18 10.75
N GLN A 158 -23.03 -8.42 11.00
CA GLN A 158 -21.64 -8.75 11.38
C GLN A 158 -20.56 -8.13 10.48
N LEU A 159 -20.83 -8.01 9.18
CA LEU A 159 -19.86 -7.52 8.19
C LEU A 159 -19.98 -6.02 7.92
N LEU A 160 -20.83 -5.31 8.66
CA LEU A 160 -21.17 -3.92 8.39
C LEU A 160 -20.83 -3.00 9.57
N VAL A 161 -20.35 -1.82 9.22
CA VAL A 161 -20.17 -0.70 10.14
C VAL A 161 -21.26 0.34 9.88
N TRP A 162 -22.12 0.56 10.85
CA TRP A 162 -23.24 1.49 10.75
C TRP A 162 -22.79 2.95 10.89
N THR A 163 -23.33 3.82 10.04
CA THR A 163 -23.18 5.27 10.21
C THR A 163 -24.02 5.77 11.40
N ASN A 164 -23.63 6.91 11.98
CA ASN A 164 -24.40 7.56 13.04
C ASN A 164 -25.87 7.82 12.67
N SER A 165 -26.15 8.14 11.40
CA SER A 165 -27.52 8.35 10.90
C SER A 165 -28.33 7.06 10.88
N GLN A 166 -27.74 5.96 10.38
CA GLN A 166 -28.37 4.63 10.38
C GLN A 166 -28.66 4.15 11.80
N THR A 167 -27.66 4.26 12.70
CA THR A 167 -27.79 3.89 14.11
C THR A 167 -28.88 4.72 14.80
N LYS A 168 -28.93 6.04 14.58
CA LYS A 168 -30.00 6.90 15.11
C LYS A 168 -31.39 6.45 14.65
N LYS A 169 -31.55 6.07 13.38
CA LYS A 169 -32.81 5.56 12.81
C LYS A 169 -33.25 4.24 13.45
N LEU A 170 -32.35 3.27 13.62
CA LEU A 170 -32.68 2.01 14.30
C LEU A 170 -33.05 2.28 15.76
N ASN A 171 -32.21 3.06 16.46
CA ASN A 171 -32.44 3.41 17.86
C ASN A 171 -33.73 4.22 18.06
N SER A 172 -34.16 5.06 17.12
CA SER A 172 -35.44 5.75 17.25
C SER A 172 -36.63 4.79 17.24
N THR A 173 -36.58 3.73 16.44
CA THR A 173 -37.65 2.73 16.38
C THR A 173 -37.73 1.91 17.67
N CYS A 174 -36.59 1.52 18.25
CA CYS A 174 -36.55 0.86 19.56
C CYS A 174 -37.04 1.78 20.68
N ARG A 175 -36.54 3.02 20.73
CA ARG A 175 -36.89 4.01 21.76
C ARG A 175 -38.37 4.37 21.75
N TYR A 176 -38.97 4.52 20.57
CA TYR A 176 -40.40 4.79 20.43
C TYR A 176 -41.22 3.73 21.16
N MET A 177 -40.92 2.44 20.93
CA MET A 177 -41.64 1.35 21.57
C MET A 177 -41.35 1.27 23.06
N PHE A 178 -40.10 1.49 23.48
CA PHE A 178 -39.74 1.49 24.90
C PHE A 178 -40.51 2.58 25.67
N LYS A 179 -40.54 3.81 25.15
CA LYS A 179 -41.28 4.92 25.77
C LYS A 179 -42.77 4.62 25.86
N ARG A 180 -43.38 4.06 24.81
CA ARG A 180 -44.80 3.66 24.83
C ARG A 180 -45.12 2.61 25.89
N LYS A 181 -44.22 1.64 26.12
CA LYS A 181 -44.44 0.59 27.14
C LYS A 181 -44.13 1.05 28.56
N ALA A 182 -43.18 1.95 28.71
CA ALA A 182 -42.87 2.58 30.00
C ALA A 182 -43.82 3.74 30.36
N SER A 183 -44.87 3.99 29.56
CA SER A 183 -45.79 5.13 29.72
C SER A 183 -45.10 6.49 29.80
N LEU A 184 -43.95 6.63 29.12
CA LEU A 184 -43.18 7.86 29.06
C LEU A 184 -43.62 8.72 27.86
N PRO A 185 -43.71 10.05 28.03
CA PRO A 185 -43.89 10.96 26.91
C PRO A 185 -42.83 10.78 25.82
N LEU A 186 -43.23 10.94 24.56
CA LEU A 186 -42.29 10.87 23.44
C LEU A 186 -41.18 11.93 23.54
N THR A 187 -41.48 13.07 24.19
CA THR A 187 -40.59 14.20 24.45
C THR A 187 -39.56 13.96 25.54
N THR A 188 -39.66 12.87 26.34
CA THR A 188 -38.70 12.61 27.43
C THR A 188 -37.25 12.59 26.92
N PRO A 189 -36.31 13.29 27.58
CA PRO A 189 -34.90 13.31 27.20
C PRO A 189 -34.31 11.91 27.04
N ASN A 190 -33.45 11.72 26.02
CA ASN A 190 -32.88 10.41 25.68
C ASN A 190 -31.68 10.01 26.57
N THR A 191 -31.39 10.77 27.63
CA THR A 191 -30.10 10.82 28.32
C THR A 191 -29.83 9.67 29.30
N GLN A 192 -30.78 8.78 29.60
CA GLN A 192 -30.64 7.87 30.75
C GLN A 192 -30.65 6.36 30.48
N LYS A 193 -30.92 5.88 29.26
CA LYS A 193 -30.99 4.42 29.02
C LYS A 193 -30.38 4.07 27.65
N GLN A 194 -29.06 4.15 27.53
CA GLN A 194 -28.35 3.47 26.43
C GLN A 194 -28.50 1.96 26.63
N LEU A 195 -29.08 1.28 25.65
CA LEU A 195 -29.00 -0.18 25.53
C LEU A 195 -27.58 -0.50 25.05
N SER A 196 -26.61 -0.53 25.97
CA SER A 196 -25.26 -0.95 25.66
C SER A 196 -25.10 -2.44 25.97
N ARG A 197 -24.74 -3.20 24.95
CA ARG A 197 -24.13 -4.52 25.13
C ARG A 197 -22.64 -4.30 24.94
N LEU A 198 -21.87 -4.33 26.03
CA LEU A 198 -20.40 -4.29 26.01
C LEU A 198 -19.91 -5.70 26.30
N TYR A 199 -19.56 -6.47 25.27
CA TYR A 199 -18.84 -7.76 25.31
C TYR A 199 -18.49 -8.08 23.83
N ASN A 200 -17.29 -8.52 23.42
CA ASN A 200 -16.40 -9.52 24.01
C ASN A 200 -14.90 -9.22 23.73
N GLN A 201 -14.02 -9.77 24.57
CA GLN A 201 -12.67 -10.15 24.15
C GLN A 201 -12.80 -11.29 23.13
N GLU A 202 -12.52 -11.02 21.86
CA GLU A 202 -12.27 -12.10 20.90
C GLU A 202 -10.78 -12.42 20.90
N ILE A 203 -10.44 -13.61 21.39
CA ILE A 203 -9.14 -14.20 21.10
C ILE A 203 -9.29 -14.92 19.76
N SER A 204 -8.90 -14.27 18.67
CA SER A 204 -8.75 -14.96 17.39
C SER A 204 -7.66 -16.01 17.54
N LYS A 205 -8.01 -17.29 17.39
CA LYS A 205 -7.06 -18.42 17.39
C LYS A 205 -7.05 -19.09 16.02
N GLY A 206 -5.93 -19.71 15.67
CA GLY A 206 -5.75 -20.43 14.41
C GLY A 206 -5.86 -19.51 13.18
N VAL A 207 -6.47 -20.01 12.11
CA VAL A 207 -6.53 -19.35 10.79
C VAL A 207 -7.07 -17.92 10.85
N MET A 208 -8.00 -17.60 11.76
CA MET A 208 -8.51 -16.24 11.91
C MET A 208 -7.45 -15.25 12.39
N LYS A 209 -6.52 -15.68 13.25
CA LYS A 209 -5.40 -14.84 13.70
C LYS A 209 -4.50 -14.50 12.52
N ASP A 210 -4.17 -15.51 11.72
CA ASP A 210 -3.28 -15.34 10.58
C ASP A 210 -3.91 -14.44 9.51
N ILE A 211 -5.21 -14.63 9.21
CA ILE A 211 -5.96 -13.74 8.29
C ILE A 211 -5.95 -12.31 8.82
N PHE A 212 -6.23 -12.12 10.11
CA PHE A 212 -6.21 -10.81 10.74
C PHE A 212 -4.84 -10.13 10.68
N GLU A 213 -3.74 -10.88 10.84
CA GLU A 213 -2.38 -10.34 10.71
C GLU A 213 -2.10 -9.90 9.26
N ILE A 214 -2.49 -10.70 8.27
CA ILE A 214 -2.36 -10.33 6.86
C ILE A 214 -3.20 -9.09 6.56
N ASP A 215 -4.46 -9.04 6.99
CA ASP A 215 -5.36 -7.90 6.78
C ASP A 215 -4.80 -6.61 7.43
N CYS A 216 -4.21 -6.72 8.62
CA CYS A 216 -3.53 -5.59 9.29
C CYS A 216 -2.37 -5.05 8.45
N LYS A 217 -1.52 -5.93 7.91
CA LYS A 217 -0.37 -5.54 7.08
C LYS A 217 -0.80 -5.00 5.72
N GLN A 218 -1.82 -5.60 5.11
CA GLN A 218 -2.42 -5.07 3.88
C GLN A 218 -3.01 -3.67 4.09
N LEU A 219 -3.73 -3.45 5.20
CA LEU A 219 -4.25 -2.13 5.56
C LEU A 219 -3.12 -1.13 5.84
N GLN A 220 -2.06 -1.55 6.53
CA GLN A 220 -0.87 -0.72 6.74
C GLN A 220 -0.27 -0.24 5.40
N SER A 221 -0.16 -1.15 4.43
CA SER A 221 0.34 -0.85 3.08
C SER A 221 -0.60 0.07 2.30
N GLU A 222 -1.92 -0.13 2.40
CA GLU A 222 -2.93 0.74 1.78
C GLU A 222 -2.83 2.19 2.28
N LEU A 223 -2.58 2.36 3.58
CA LEU A 223 -2.46 3.65 4.26
C LEU A 223 -1.06 4.29 4.09
N LEU A 224 -0.09 3.56 3.52
CA LEU A 224 1.32 3.97 3.45
C LEU A 224 1.92 4.30 4.82
N SER A 225 1.43 3.66 5.88
CA SER A 225 1.87 3.92 7.25
C SER A 225 3.11 3.09 7.60
N ASN A 226 4.12 3.71 8.19
CA ASN A 226 5.28 3.00 8.73
C ASN A 226 4.94 2.22 10.01
N LYS A 227 3.91 2.63 10.76
CA LYS A 227 3.44 1.96 11.98
C LYS A 227 2.17 1.16 11.70
N SER A 228 1.99 0.06 12.42
CA SER A 228 0.76 -0.74 12.34
C SER A 228 -0.49 0.10 12.66
N PRO A 229 -1.58 -0.08 11.90
CA PRO A 229 -2.88 0.54 12.17
C PRO A 229 -3.43 0.27 13.58
N LEU A 230 -2.99 -0.81 14.24
CA LEU A 230 -3.43 -1.15 15.60
C LEU A 230 -2.72 -0.33 16.68
N ALA A 231 -1.49 0.12 16.42
CA ALA A 231 -0.72 0.90 17.38
C ALA A 231 -1.01 2.39 17.26
N THR A 232 -1.17 2.87 16.02
CA THR A 232 -1.46 4.28 15.75
C THR A 232 -2.61 4.38 14.77
N TRP A 233 -3.73 4.92 15.26
CA TRP A 233 -4.89 5.25 14.44
C TRP A 233 -5.42 6.62 14.82
N ASN A 234 -5.56 7.50 13.82
CA ASN A 234 -6.00 8.89 14.00
C ASN A 234 -7.04 9.33 12.95
N ILE A 235 -7.65 8.37 12.24
CA ILE A 235 -8.57 8.66 11.13
C ILE A 235 -10.02 8.52 11.61
N SER A 236 -10.80 9.59 11.49
CA SER A 236 -12.23 9.55 11.80
C SER A 236 -13.00 8.79 10.72
N LEU A 237 -14.16 8.21 11.08
CA LEU A 237 -15.03 7.54 10.10
C LEU A 237 -15.50 8.48 8.97
N LYS A 238 -15.55 9.80 9.22
CA LYS A 238 -15.97 10.79 8.21
C LYS A 238 -14.87 11.05 7.17
N ASP A 239 -13.62 10.90 7.58
CA ASP A 239 -12.44 11.19 6.75
C ASP A 239 -11.88 9.94 6.06
N LEU A 240 -12.35 8.77 6.46
CA LEU A 240 -11.97 7.48 5.91
C LEU A 240 -12.35 7.38 4.42
N GLN A 241 -11.36 7.05 3.60
CA GLN A 241 -11.45 6.91 2.13
C GLN A 241 -11.33 5.44 1.71
N VAL A 242 -10.81 4.59 2.60
CA VAL A 242 -10.62 3.16 2.39
C VAL A 242 -11.97 2.46 2.45
N LYS A 243 -12.45 1.92 1.33
CA LYS A 243 -13.78 1.31 1.22
C LYS A 243 -13.84 -0.17 1.61
N HIS A 244 -12.82 -0.94 1.24
CA HIS A 244 -12.92 -2.41 1.23
C HIS A 244 -12.32 -3.12 2.45
N TYR A 245 -11.93 -2.37 3.49
CA TYR A 245 -11.31 -2.95 4.69
C TYR A 245 -12.24 -2.74 5.89
N LEU A 246 -12.86 -3.82 6.36
CA LEU A 246 -13.72 -3.80 7.55
C LEU A 246 -12.94 -3.33 8.78
N LEU A 247 -11.70 -3.80 8.94
CA LEU A 247 -10.80 -3.39 10.01
C LEU A 247 -10.62 -1.87 10.09
N ALA A 248 -10.45 -1.20 8.94
CA ALA A 248 -10.31 0.26 8.90
C ALA A 248 -11.55 0.98 9.43
N HIS A 249 -12.73 0.49 9.08
CA HIS A 249 -13.99 1.06 9.56
C HIS A 249 -14.19 0.84 11.06
N VAL A 250 -13.80 -0.34 11.58
CA VAL A 250 -13.84 -0.64 13.01
C VAL A 250 -12.88 0.26 13.78
N LEU A 251 -11.63 0.42 13.32
CA LEU A 251 -10.66 1.31 13.96
C LEU A 251 -11.13 2.77 13.96
N ALA A 252 -11.72 3.23 12.85
CA ALA A 252 -12.31 4.56 12.75
C ALA A 252 -13.51 4.77 13.68
N LEU A 253 -14.33 3.74 13.89
CA LEU A 253 -15.41 3.78 14.89
C LEU A 253 -14.87 3.87 16.32
N LEU A 254 -13.86 3.07 16.65
CA LEU A 254 -13.24 3.11 17.98
C LEU A 254 -12.66 4.50 18.26
N TYR A 255 -11.93 5.06 17.30
CA TYR A 255 -11.37 6.41 17.38
C TYR A 255 -12.45 7.47 17.60
N ASN A 256 -13.55 7.44 16.82
CA ASN A 256 -14.67 8.36 16.99
C ASN A 256 -15.34 8.28 18.38
N ASN A 257 -15.20 7.16 19.08
CA ASN A 257 -15.76 6.94 20.41
C ASN A 257 -14.69 7.00 21.52
N MET A 258 -13.47 7.49 21.20
CA MET A 258 -12.35 7.58 22.14
C MET A 258 -11.95 6.23 22.77
N LEU A 259 -12.14 5.14 22.02
CA LEU A 259 -11.76 3.78 22.41
C LEU A 259 -10.41 3.41 21.79
N THR A 260 -9.58 2.72 22.56
CA THR A 260 -8.25 2.26 22.11
C THR A 260 -8.16 0.74 22.21
N ILE A 261 -7.41 0.13 21.28
CA ILE A 261 -7.09 -1.30 21.33
C ILE A 261 -5.73 -1.44 22.00
N LYS A 262 -5.66 -2.22 23.08
CA LYS A 262 -4.39 -2.65 23.66
C LYS A 262 -4.05 -4.03 23.14
N SER A 263 -3.04 -4.14 22.28
CA SER A 263 -2.53 -5.44 21.85
C SER A 263 -1.53 -5.98 22.89
N SER A 264 -1.95 -6.90 23.75
CA SER A 264 -1.03 -7.65 24.59
C SER A 264 -0.33 -8.73 23.76
N GLY A 265 0.99 -8.65 23.60
CA GLY A 265 1.82 -9.73 23.05
C GLY A 265 1.88 -9.85 21.52
N VAL A 266 1.31 -8.91 20.76
CA VAL A 266 1.50 -8.86 19.29
C VAL A 266 2.69 -7.95 18.99
N LYS A 267 3.71 -8.46 18.30
CA LYS A 267 4.77 -7.61 17.73
C LYS A 267 4.10 -6.64 16.76
N VAL A 268 3.97 -5.38 17.17
CA VAL A 268 3.45 -4.32 16.33
C VAL A 268 4.40 -4.14 15.16
N ASN A 269 3.92 -4.35 13.93
CA ASN A 269 4.75 -4.14 12.75
C ASN A 269 5.13 -2.65 12.65
N GLN A 270 6.43 -2.37 12.66
CA GLN A 270 6.99 -1.04 12.45
C GLN A 270 8.07 -1.15 11.39
N ILE A 271 7.86 -0.46 10.27
CA ILE A 271 8.80 -0.43 9.16
C ILE A 271 9.96 0.48 9.56
N GLN A 272 11.17 -0.06 9.52
CA GLN A 272 12.42 0.61 9.89
C GLN A 272 13.23 1.05 8.65
N GLY A 273 14.30 1.82 8.87
CA GLY A 273 15.24 2.24 7.82
C GLY A 273 14.83 3.48 7.03
N GLY A 274 13.82 4.23 7.50
CA GLY A 274 13.39 5.49 6.92
C GLY A 274 13.35 6.61 7.97
N LEU A 275 13.52 7.85 7.51
CA LEU A 275 13.64 9.02 8.39
C LEU A 275 12.32 9.77 8.52
N LEU A 276 11.67 10.09 7.39
CA LEU A 276 10.46 10.91 7.36
C LEU A 276 9.31 10.16 6.66
N PRO A 277 8.33 9.62 7.41
CA PRO A 277 7.17 8.93 6.84
C PRO A 277 6.31 9.84 5.95
N ILE A 278 5.80 9.30 4.84
CA ILE A 278 4.93 10.06 3.91
C ILE A 278 3.65 10.57 4.60
N VAL A 279 3.14 9.79 5.56
CA VAL A 279 1.94 10.11 6.34
C VAL A 279 2.11 11.32 7.27
N GLU A 280 3.34 11.77 7.53
CA GLU A 280 3.60 12.98 8.31
C GLU A 280 3.50 14.25 7.46
N ILE A 281 3.68 14.13 6.14
CA ILE A 281 3.63 15.27 5.20
C ILE A 281 2.29 15.37 4.48
N CYS A 282 1.67 14.23 4.18
CA CYS A 282 0.40 14.15 3.48
C CYS A 282 -0.70 13.65 4.42
N THR A 283 -1.81 14.38 4.47
CA THR A 283 -3.00 13.94 5.20
C THR A 283 -3.61 12.70 4.56
N HIS A 284 -4.35 11.92 5.35
CA HIS A 284 -5.07 10.74 4.85
C HIS A 284 -5.94 11.08 3.61
N LYS A 285 -6.66 12.21 3.63
CA LYS A 285 -7.47 12.63 2.49
C LYS A 285 -6.62 12.84 1.23
N GLU A 286 -5.51 13.56 1.34
CA GLU A 286 -4.61 13.85 0.22
C GLU A 286 -3.97 12.58 -0.39
N ILE A 287 -3.62 11.60 0.46
CA ILE A 287 -3.04 10.32 0.02
C ILE A 287 -3.97 9.59 -0.96
N PHE A 288 -5.28 9.62 -0.71
CA PHE A 288 -6.26 8.95 -1.55
C PHE A 288 -6.77 9.81 -2.70
N THR A 289 -7.06 11.11 -2.47
CA THR A 289 -7.60 11.99 -3.53
C THR A 289 -6.61 12.25 -4.64
N ASN A 290 -5.31 12.37 -4.31
CA ASN A 290 -4.26 12.59 -5.30
C ASN A 290 -3.67 11.29 -5.87
N GLY A 291 -4.17 10.13 -5.44
CA GLY A 291 -3.75 8.82 -5.95
C GLY A 291 -2.37 8.36 -5.48
N ILE A 292 -1.83 8.92 -4.39
CA ILE A 292 -0.53 8.53 -3.82
C ILE A 292 -0.55 7.07 -3.38
N SER A 293 -1.61 6.65 -2.65
CA SER A 293 -1.77 5.24 -2.25
C SER A 293 -1.70 4.31 -3.46
N LYS A 294 -2.46 4.59 -4.54
CA LYS A 294 -2.41 3.78 -5.78
C LYS A 294 -1.03 3.79 -6.44
N GLY A 295 -0.32 4.91 -6.37
CA GLY A 295 0.99 5.09 -6.97
C GLY A 295 2.11 4.34 -6.24
N LEU A 296 2.03 4.23 -4.91
CA LEU A 296 3.11 3.69 -4.06
C LEU A 296 2.79 2.32 -3.46
N LYS A 297 1.52 1.94 -3.37
CA LYS A 297 1.08 0.63 -2.85
C LYS A 297 1.78 -0.52 -3.56
N GLY A 298 2.30 -1.46 -2.76
CA GLY A 298 3.02 -2.64 -3.26
C GLY A 298 4.44 -2.37 -3.77
N LYS A 299 4.95 -1.13 -3.65
CA LYS A 299 6.31 -0.76 -4.09
C LYS A 299 7.29 -0.55 -2.95
N ASN A 300 6.87 -0.85 -1.71
CA ASN A 300 7.64 -0.69 -0.48
C ASN A 300 8.18 0.73 -0.26
N VAL A 301 7.40 1.75 -0.67
CA VAL A 301 7.71 3.17 -0.47
C VAL A 301 6.80 3.73 0.62
N TYR A 302 7.37 4.02 1.78
CA TYR A 302 6.67 4.52 2.97
C TYR A 302 7.25 5.84 3.50
N PHE A 303 8.47 6.20 3.09
CA PHE A 303 9.20 7.36 3.57
C PHE A 303 9.67 8.23 2.42
N VAL A 304 9.85 9.52 2.71
CA VAL A 304 10.21 10.54 1.72
C VAL A 304 11.66 10.43 1.28
N ASN A 305 12.57 9.99 2.16
CA ASN A 305 13.96 9.74 1.79
C ASN A 305 14.11 8.74 0.62
N GLN A 306 13.15 7.84 0.43
CA GLN A 306 13.15 6.89 -0.70
C GLN A 306 12.88 7.58 -2.06
N LEU A 307 12.35 8.80 -2.04
CA LEU A 307 12.08 9.64 -3.21
C LEU A 307 13.13 10.74 -3.39
N MET A 308 14.04 10.91 -2.44
CA MET A 308 15.08 11.93 -2.42
C MET A 308 16.43 11.35 -2.84
N SER A 309 17.37 12.22 -3.19
CA SER A 309 18.77 11.89 -3.37
C SER A 309 19.42 11.43 -2.05
N SER A 310 20.58 10.76 -2.16
CA SER A 310 21.28 10.20 -0.98
C SER A 310 21.76 11.26 0.01
N ASP A 311 22.01 12.48 -0.47
CA ASP A 311 22.34 13.66 0.34
C ASP A 311 21.14 14.19 1.16
N GLY A 312 19.91 13.77 0.84
CA GLY A 312 18.69 14.27 1.48
C GLY A 312 18.35 15.73 1.18
N ILE A 313 18.93 16.33 0.12
CA ILE A 313 18.72 17.74 -0.23
C ILE A 313 17.76 17.91 -1.41
N HIS A 314 17.78 16.97 -2.37
CA HIS A 314 17.03 17.08 -3.62
C HIS A 314 15.99 15.96 -3.75
N LEU A 315 14.84 16.29 -4.35
CA LEU A 315 13.90 15.27 -4.79
C LEU A 315 14.37 14.65 -6.11
N LEU A 316 14.28 13.34 -6.26
CA LEU A 316 14.62 12.68 -7.53
C LEU A 316 13.65 13.08 -8.65
N ARG A 317 14.03 12.91 -9.91
CA ARG A 317 13.06 13.00 -11.01
C ARG A 317 12.23 11.73 -11.04
N TYR A 318 11.00 11.85 -11.54
CA TYR A 318 10.12 10.69 -11.69
C TYR A 318 10.80 9.56 -12.48
N LYS A 319 11.56 9.88 -13.52
CA LYS A 319 12.28 8.90 -14.36
C LYS A 319 13.37 8.13 -13.61
N ASP A 320 13.96 8.74 -12.60
CA ASP A 320 15.12 8.20 -11.87
C ASP A 320 14.67 7.28 -10.73
N LEU A 321 13.42 7.38 -10.28
CA LEU A 321 12.85 6.53 -9.24
C LEU A 321 12.93 5.03 -9.57
N LYS A 322 13.05 4.65 -10.85
CA LYS A 322 13.21 3.25 -11.28
C LYS A 322 14.49 2.59 -10.74
N TYR A 323 15.52 3.37 -10.40
CA TYR A 323 16.79 2.85 -9.89
C TYR A 323 16.71 2.53 -8.39
N ARG A 324 15.82 3.21 -7.65
CA ARG A 324 15.63 3.01 -6.19
C ARG A 324 14.40 2.20 -5.82
N THR A 325 13.36 2.27 -6.64
CA THR A 325 12.04 1.77 -6.31
C THR A 325 11.49 0.91 -7.43
N LYS A 326 10.52 0.06 -7.10
CA LYS A 326 9.77 -0.74 -8.09
C LYS A 326 8.72 0.09 -8.86
N ILE A 327 8.87 1.41 -8.93
CA ILE A 327 7.96 2.30 -9.66
C ILE A 327 8.25 2.19 -11.16
N ASN A 328 7.21 1.88 -11.95
CA ASN A 328 7.29 2.04 -13.40
C ASN A 328 7.26 3.54 -13.75
N THR A 329 8.38 4.04 -14.28
CA THR A 329 8.58 5.45 -14.59
C THR A 329 8.32 5.80 -16.07
N GLN A 330 7.79 4.85 -16.85
CA GLN A 330 7.44 5.07 -18.25
C GLN A 330 6.17 5.92 -18.41
N GLY A 331 6.16 6.77 -19.45
CA GLY A 331 5.00 7.59 -19.81
C GLY A 331 4.94 8.94 -19.08
N ARG A 332 3.72 9.47 -18.94
CA ARG A 332 3.45 10.79 -18.35
C ARG A 332 3.69 10.75 -16.83
N ILE A 333 4.28 11.82 -16.30
CA ILE A 333 4.45 12.00 -14.85
C ILE A 333 3.08 11.98 -14.17
N PRO A 334 2.84 11.07 -13.21
CA PRO A 334 1.55 10.91 -12.56
C PRO A 334 1.26 12.07 -11.60
N ASN A 335 -0.02 12.37 -11.40
CA ASN A 335 -0.46 13.47 -10.55
C ASN A 335 -0.02 13.32 -9.10
N TRP A 336 0.08 12.09 -8.57
CA TRP A 336 0.54 11.87 -7.21
C TRP A 336 1.96 12.38 -6.98
N PHE A 337 2.84 12.23 -7.97
CA PHE A 337 4.23 12.66 -7.86
C PHE A 337 4.31 14.18 -7.92
N LYS A 338 3.55 14.80 -8.84
CA LYS A 338 3.43 16.27 -8.90
C LYS A 338 2.90 16.87 -7.61
N PHE A 339 1.94 16.20 -6.96
CA PHE A 339 1.42 16.65 -5.67
C PHE A 339 2.46 16.54 -4.55
N ILE A 340 3.29 15.51 -4.56
CA ILE A 340 4.42 15.42 -3.61
C ILE A 340 5.44 16.53 -3.87
N GLU A 341 5.71 16.86 -5.15
CA GLU A 341 6.58 17.99 -5.52
C GLU A 341 6.06 19.31 -4.92
N THR A 342 4.76 19.61 -5.02
CA THR A 342 4.23 20.86 -4.44
C THR A 342 4.29 20.93 -2.92
N LYS A 343 4.33 19.78 -2.22
CA LYS A 343 4.49 19.73 -0.76
C LYS A 343 5.94 19.96 -0.35
N LEU A 344 6.87 19.26 -0.99
CA LEU A 344 8.28 19.20 -0.60
C LEU A 344 9.12 20.36 -1.14
N ILE A 345 8.74 20.96 -2.26
CA ILE A 345 9.52 21.96 -2.99
C ILE A 345 8.79 23.31 -2.97
N GLU A 346 9.52 24.42 -2.87
CA GLU A 346 8.95 25.79 -2.93
C GLU A 346 8.59 26.20 -4.37
N ASP A 347 9.54 26.09 -5.29
CA ASP A 347 9.34 26.40 -6.70
C ASP A 347 9.78 25.20 -7.58
N PRO A 348 8.87 24.25 -7.85
CA PRO A 348 9.16 23.06 -8.66
C PRO A 348 9.63 23.35 -10.09
N LEU A 349 9.36 24.56 -10.61
CA LEU A 349 9.77 24.96 -11.96
C LEU A 349 11.21 25.45 -11.98
N LYS A 350 11.72 25.98 -10.86
CA LYS A 350 13.09 26.49 -10.75
C LYS A 350 14.05 25.47 -10.14
N SER A 351 13.67 24.78 -9.07
CA SER A 351 14.56 23.87 -8.34
C SER A 351 13.86 22.58 -7.91
N LYS A 352 14.64 21.49 -7.76
CA LYS A 352 14.22 20.26 -7.09
C LYS A 352 14.64 20.20 -5.62
N LYS A 353 15.23 21.29 -5.12
CA LYS A 353 15.67 21.42 -3.73
C LYS A 353 14.48 21.33 -2.79
N VAL A 354 14.58 20.45 -1.81
CA VAL A 354 13.56 20.25 -0.80
C VAL A 354 13.63 21.38 0.23
N LYS A 355 12.48 21.83 0.73
CA LYS A 355 12.38 22.84 1.80
C LYS A 355 13.23 22.43 2.98
N THR A 356 13.82 23.41 3.67
CA THR A 356 14.69 23.21 4.83
C THR A 356 14.06 22.30 5.89
N ASP A 357 12.75 22.43 6.11
CA ASP A 357 11.99 21.66 7.10
C ASP A 357 11.90 20.16 6.77
N TYR A 358 12.13 19.78 5.51
CA TYR A 358 12.05 18.40 5.03
C TYR A 358 13.39 17.87 4.50
N GLN A 359 14.47 18.65 4.62
CA GLN A 359 15.81 18.16 4.29
C GLN A 359 16.23 17.12 5.33
N LEU A 360 16.87 16.07 4.84
CA LEU A 360 17.27 14.93 5.65
C LEU A 360 18.79 14.80 5.61
N GLY A 361 19.37 14.22 6.66
CA GLY A 361 20.78 13.84 6.63
C GLY A 361 21.05 12.72 5.63
N TYR A 362 22.34 12.47 5.37
CA TYR A 362 22.78 11.41 4.46
C TYR A 362 22.09 10.07 4.73
N ASN A 363 21.55 9.48 3.67
CA ASN A 363 20.92 8.17 3.72
C ASN A 363 21.55 7.25 2.66
N ILE A 364 22.40 6.34 3.13
CA ILE A 364 23.06 5.36 2.27
C ILE A 364 22.03 4.29 1.91
N HIS A 365 21.49 4.38 0.70
CA HIS A 365 20.81 3.26 0.06
C HIS A 365 21.87 2.44 -0.66
N SER A 366 22.08 1.19 -0.23
CA SER A 366 22.93 0.23 -0.92
C SER A 366 22.33 -0.09 -2.29
N VAL A 367 22.75 0.62 -3.33
CA VAL A 367 22.49 0.19 -4.71
C VAL A 367 23.67 -0.70 -5.07
N ASN A 368 23.39 -1.97 -5.36
CA ASN A 368 24.40 -2.93 -5.78
C ASN A 368 24.87 -2.56 -7.20
N THR A 369 25.89 -1.71 -7.30
CA THR A 369 26.56 -1.33 -8.55
C THR A 369 27.96 -1.95 -8.62
N LYS A 370 28.09 -3.25 -8.28
CA LYS A 370 29.29 -3.98 -8.72
C LYS A 370 29.37 -3.90 -10.24
N ILE A 371 30.43 -3.26 -10.75
CA ILE A 371 30.60 -3.05 -12.17
C ILE A 371 31.22 -4.30 -12.79
N ASP A 372 30.40 -5.11 -13.45
CA ASP A 372 30.90 -6.09 -14.41
C ASP A 372 31.14 -5.39 -15.76
N ASN A 373 32.39 -5.46 -16.27
CA ASN A 373 32.82 -5.05 -17.62
C ASN A 373 32.85 -3.53 -17.94
N LEU A 374 33.89 -2.82 -17.45
CA LEU A 374 34.22 -1.46 -17.90
C LEU A 374 34.79 -1.46 -19.33
N LYS A 375 34.12 -0.72 -20.23
CA LYS A 375 34.56 -0.49 -21.62
C LYS A 375 35.16 0.91 -21.76
N THR A 376 36.07 1.09 -22.72
CA THR A 376 36.58 2.41 -23.12
C THR A 376 35.42 3.37 -23.41
N LYS A 377 35.54 4.63 -22.99
CA LYS A 377 34.52 5.71 -23.06
C LYS A 377 33.38 5.61 -22.05
N ASN A 378 33.33 4.61 -21.17
CA ASN A 378 32.40 4.62 -20.05
C ASN A 378 32.68 5.80 -19.12
N TRP A 379 31.63 6.37 -18.54
CA TRP A 379 31.75 7.34 -17.47
C TRP A 379 31.70 6.62 -16.14
N ILE A 380 32.55 7.03 -15.22
CA ILE A 380 32.64 6.49 -13.87
C ILE A 380 32.85 7.61 -12.87
N THR A 381 32.57 7.30 -11.61
CA THR A 381 32.95 8.12 -10.48
C THR A 381 33.62 7.24 -9.44
N THR A 382 34.59 7.80 -8.73
CA THR A 382 35.42 7.08 -7.77
C THR A 382 35.97 8.04 -6.74
N PHE A 383 36.20 7.56 -5.52
CA PHE A 383 36.84 8.34 -4.47
C PHE A 383 38.32 7.97 -4.39
N HIS A 384 39.18 8.98 -4.30
CA HIS A 384 40.61 8.78 -4.23
C HIS A 384 41.17 9.42 -2.96
N ASP A 385 41.60 8.56 -2.05
CA ASP A 385 41.99 8.91 -0.67
C ASP A 385 43.10 9.97 -0.57
N GLN A 386 43.87 10.19 -1.63
CA GLN A 386 45.05 11.08 -1.60
C GLN A 386 44.76 12.54 -1.96
N ILE A 387 43.58 12.87 -2.52
CA ILE A 387 43.38 14.16 -3.24
C ILE A 387 42.17 14.98 -2.74
N GLY A 388 41.48 14.50 -1.71
CA GLY A 388 40.55 15.31 -0.93
C GLY A 388 39.12 14.78 -0.86
N THR A 389 38.29 15.52 -0.11
CA THR A 389 36.97 15.14 0.41
C THR A 389 35.84 15.06 -0.63
N LYS A 390 36.14 14.92 -1.92
CA LYS A 390 35.13 14.91 -2.99
C LYS A 390 35.38 13.80 -4.02
N PRO A 391 34.32 13.12 -4.49
CA PRO A 391 34.42 12.07 -5.49
C PRO A 391 34.77 12.64 -6.87
N ILE A 392 35.53 11.85 -7.63
CA ILE A 392 36.17 12.22 -8.89
C ILE A 392 35.36 11.64 -10.05
N ILE A 393 35.01 12.47 -11.04
CA ILE A 393 34.28 12.03 -12.24
C ILE A 393 35.26 11.77 -13.37
N GLY A 394 35.27 10.54 -13.87
CA GLY A 394 36.21 10.07 -14.88
C GLY A 394 35.55 9.53 -16.14
N ARG A 395 36.18 9.75 -17.29
CA ARG A 395 35.87 9.02 -18.52
C ARG A 395 37.00 8.03 -18.82
N VAL A 396 36.67 6.74 -18.92
CA VAL A 396 37.66 5.67 -19.14
C VAL A 396 38.32 5.82 -20.52
N LEU A 397 39.65 5.90 -20.53
CA LEU A 397 40.47 5.99 -21.74
C LEU A 397 40.94 4.61 -22.19
N ASP A 398 41.66 3.92 -21.31
CA ASP A 398 42.19 2.58 -21.49
C ASP A 398 42.23 1.84 -20.15
N ASN A 399 42.32 0.51 -20.23
CA ASN A 399 42.48 -0.38 -19.07
C ASN A 399 43.92 -0.90 -19.11
N PRO A 400 44.89 -0.18 -18.52
CA PRO A 400 46.30 -0.57 -18.62
C PRO A 400 46.60 -1.90 -17.91
N ASN A 401 45.90 -2.23 -16.80
CA ASN A 401 46.06 -3.45 -16.00
C ASN A 401 44.69 -4.00 -15.54
N GLU A 402 44.65 -5.22 -14.99
CA GLU A 402 43.40 -5.83 -14.45
C GLU A 402 42.80 -5.01 -13.28
N ASP A 403 43.63 -4.39 -12.44
CA ASP A 403 43.16 -3.67 -11.24
C ASP A 403 43.12 -2.14 -11.37
N LYS A 404 43.66 -1.59 -12.48
CA LYS A 404 43.78 -0.13 -12.67
C LYS A 404 43.20 0.33 -13.99
N ILE A 405 42.44 1.40 -13.94
CA ILE A 405 41.86 2.08 -15.10
C ILE A 405 42.43 3.47 -15.26
N ARG A 406 42.69 3.86 -16.50
CA ARG A 406 43.10 5.22 -16.81
C ARG A 406 41.87 6.04 -17.18
N ILE A 407 41.69 7.14 -16.48
CA ILE A 407 40.58 8.07 -16.71
C ILE A 407 41.07 9.44 -17.16
N GLU A 408 40.27 10.09 -17.99
CA GLU A 408 40.29 11.54 -18.14
C GLU A 408 39.36 12.14 -17.08
N HIS A 409 39.85 13.09 -16.28
CA HIS A 409 39.09 13.75 -15.21
C HIS A 409 38.24 14.91 -15.74
N TRP A 410 37.01 14.97 -15.26
CA TRP A 410 35.99 15.96 -15.60
C TRP A 410 35.42 16.60 -14.34
N ILE A 411 35.07 17.89 -14.42
CA ILE A 411 34.50 18.66 -13.32
C ILE A 411 33.05 19.00 -13.66
N GLN A 412 32.19 19.00 -12.65
CA GLN A 412 30.83 19.49 -12.79
C GLN A 412 30.81 21.02 -12.82
N ASP A 413 30.16 21.57 -13.85
CA ASP A 413 29.95 22.98 -14.01
C ASP A 413 28.78 23.45 -13.13
N LEU A 414 29.12 24.04 -11.97
CA LEU A 414 28.16 24.55 -10.98
C LEU A 414 27.92 26.05 -11.19
N GLU A 415 27.44 26.46 -12.36
CA GLU A 415 27.15 27.88 -12.62
C GLU A 415 25.90 28.37 -11.85
N ASN A 416 25.04 27.48 -11.34
CA ASN A 416 23.87 27.88 -10.54
C ASN A 416 23.26 26.72 -9.72
N ASP A 417 23.64 26.58 -8.44
CA ASP A 417 23.07 25.61 -7.50
C ASP A 417 21.55 25.81 -7.24
N GLN A 418 20.97 26.89 -7.77
CA GLN A 418 19.55 27.21 -7.65
C GLN A 418 18.68 26.61 -8.77
N ILE A 419 19.28 26.14 -9.88
CA ILE A 419 18.54 25.63 -11.03
C ILE A 419 18.43 24.11 -10.93
N SER A 420 17.20 23.63 -11.10
CA SER A 420 16.84 22.22 -11.01
C SER A 420 17.60 21.39 -12.04
N PRO A 421 18.10 20.20 -11.67
CA PRO A 421 18.58 19.23 -12.63
C PRO A 421 17.53 18.67 -13.61
N SER A 422 16.25 18.97 -13.39
CA SER A 422 15.19 18.71 -14.37
C SER A 422 15.06 19.81 -15.44
N VAL A 423 15.68 20.97 -15.23
CA VAL A 423 15.74 22.11 -16.15
C VAL A 423 17.11 22.15 -16.83
N GLN A 424 18.19 21.87 -16.08
CA GLN A 424 19.56 21.79 -16.59
C GLN A 424 20.27 20.59 -15.97
N LEU A 425 20.44 19.51 -16.75
CA LEU A 425 21.23 18.36 -16.30
C LEU A 425 22.67 18.77 -15.98
N PRO A 426 23.35 18.10 -15.02
CA PRO A 426 24.72 18.41 -14.65
C PRO A 426 25.62 18.39 -15.89
N ILE A 427 26.20 19.54 -16.20
CA ILE A 427 27.11 19.71 -17.32
C ILE A 427 28.51 19.37 -16.83
N LEU A 428 29.17 18.44 -17.51
CA LEU A 428 30.55 18.07 -17.27
C LEU A 428 31.44 18.86 -18.23
N LYS A 429 32.38 19.60 -17.66
CA LYS A 429 33.46 20.33 -18.35
C LYS A 429 34.78 19.61 -18.13
N LYS A 430 35.69 19.70 -19.11
CA LYS A 430 37.04 19.13 -18.96
C LYS A 430 37.77 19.81 -17.81
N CYS A 431 38.44 19.02 -16.97
CA CYS A 431 39.33 19.57 -15.96
C CYS A 431 40.56 20.21 -16.63
N GLU A 432 40.74 21.53 -16.48
CA GLU A 432 41.91 22.24 -17.02
C GLU A 432 43.19 21.97 -16.22
N GLY A 433 43.03 21.58 -14.95
CA GLY A 433 44.09 20.99 -14.14
C GLY A 433 43.73 20.91 -12.67
N CYS A 434 44.00 19.75 -12.07
CA CYS A 434 43.83 19.52 -10.64
C CYS A 434 44.96 18.61 -10.14
N GLU A 435 45.00 18.42 -8.83
CA GLU A 435 45.97 17.58 -8.13
C GLU A 435 45.83 16.08 -8.48
N VAL A 436 44.72 15.67 -9.10
CA VAL A 436 44.45 14.30 -9.60
C VAL A 436 45.32 13.90 -10.82
N LYS A 437 46.11 14.83 -11.39
CA LYS A 437 46.96 14.55 -12.56
C LYS A 437 48.12 13.62 -12.21
N THR A 438 48.14 12.40 -12.79
CA THR A 438 49.31 11.49 -12.71
C THR A 438 50.20 11.54 -13.94
N ASN A 439 49.67 11.90 -15.14
CA ASN A 439 50.43 11.84 -16.40
C ASN A 439 50.17 13.04 -17.34
N GLN A 440 51.22 13.58 -17.97
CA GLN A 440 51.11 14.52 -19.10
C GLN A 440 51.24 13.79 -20.44
N ILE A 441 50.21 13.87 -21.29
CA ILE A 441 50.34 13.55 -22.72
C ILE A 441 50.13 14.85 -23.50
N ARG A 442 51.21 15.40 -24.08
CA ARG A 442 51.14 16.41 -25.12
C ARG A 442 50.65 15.74 -26.40
N ASN A 443 49.51 16.16 -26.91
CA ASN A 443 49.03 15.75 -28.23
C ASN A 443 50.03 16.24 -29.29
N LYS A 444 50.67 15.34 -30.06
CA LYS A 444 51.61 15.69 -31.13
C LYS A 444 50.95 16.25 -32.41
N LYS A 445 49.63 16.37 -32.45
CA LYS A 445 48.88 16.98 -33.56
C LYS A 445 47.73 17.81 -32.99
N SER A 446 47.84 19.13 -33.17
CA SER A 446 46.93 20.23 -32.78
C SER A 446 47.28 20.98 -31.47
N ASN A 447 47.49 22.29 -31.61
CA ASN A 447 47.50 23.27 -30.53
C ASN A 447 46.09 23.33 -29.91
N THR A 448 45.79 22.55 -28.87
CA THR A 448 45.00 22.93 -27.66
C THR A 448 44.58 21.72 -26.78
N LYS A 449 44.49 22.03 -25.48
CA LYS A 449 43.94 21.28 -24.32
C LYS A 449 44.81 20.17 -23.71
N VAL A 450 45.49 20.54 -22.61
CA VAL A 450 46.09 19.64 -21.63
C VAL A 450 45.00 18.72 -21.08
N ARG A 451 45.15 17.39 -21.21
CA ARG A 451 44.22 16.42 -20.60
C ARG A 451 44.62 16.16 -19.16
N CYS A 452 43.64 16.17 -18.25
CA CYS A 452 43.83 15.76 -16.87
C CYS A 452 43.64 14.24 -16.79
N ILE A 453 44.72 13.47 -16.72
CA ILE A 453 44.68 12.00 -16.73
C ILE A 453 45.12 11.45 -15.38
N ALA A 454 44.40 10.44 -14.89
CA ALA A 454 44.64 9.75 -13.63
C ALA A 454 44.51 8.23 -13.79
N ASP A 455 45.32 7.45 -13.07
CA ASP A 455 45.19 5.99 -13.00
C ASP A 455 44.57 5.62 -11.65
N ILE A 456 43.40 4.97 -11.63
CA ILE A 456 42.58 4.70 -10.43
C ILE A 456 42.24 3.21 -10.29
N ASN A 457 42.06 2.72 -9.06
CA ASN A 457 41.65 1.34 -8.77
C ASN A 457 40.15 1.12 -9.11
N ILE A 458 39.84 -0.04 -9.69
CA ILE A 458 38.48 -0.43 -10.11
C ILE A 458 37.55 -0.69 -8.91
N GLU A 459 38.08 -1.11 -7.76
CA GLU A 459 37.28 -1.59 -6.61
C GLU A 459 36.22 -0.59 -6.12
N ASN A 460 36.48 0.72 -6.22
CA ASN A 460 35.57 1.79 -5.75
C ASN A 460 34.97 2.62 -6.91
N CYS A 461 34.81 2.02 -8.09
CA CYS A 461 34.23 2.70 -9.24
C CYS A 461 32.73 2.47 -9.32
N VAL A 462 31.97 3.55 -9.56
CA VAL A 462 30.53 3.51 -9.86
C VAL A 462 30.29 4.04 -11.26
N LYS A 463 29.49 3.33 -12.07
CA LYS A 463 29.23 3.70 -13.47
C LYS A 463 28.25 4.88 -13.55
N VAL A 464 28.62 5.89 -14.32
CA VAL A 464 27.78 7.06 -14.63
C VAL A 464 27.32 6.98 -16.08
N SER A 465 26.16 7.56 -16.39
CA SER A 465 25.70 7.75 -17.77
C SER A 465 25.79 9.22 -18.14
N ALA A 466 26.52 9.54 -19.21
CA ALA A 466 26.60 10.90 -19.74
C ALA A 466 26.65 10.91 -21.28
N ASN A 467 25.96 11.88 -21.86
CA ASN A 467 25.80 12.06 -23.30
C ASN A 467 26.50 13.33 -23.77
N SER A 468 27.11 13.28 -24.96
CA SER A 468 27.83 14.43 -25.52
C SER A 468 26.88 15.56 -25.89
N ILE A 469 27.30 16.79 -25.60
CA ILE A 469 26.73 18.04 -26.12
C ILE A 469 27.73 18.64 -27.13
N GLN A 470 27.32 19.72 -27.81
CA GLN A 470 28.23 20.57 -28.58
C GLN A 470 29.33 21.17 -27.69
N ASN A 471 30.48 21.47 -28.30
CA ASN A 471 31.62 22.17 -27.69
C ASN A 471 32.30 21.48 -26.49
N ASP A 472 32.62 20.19 -26.56
CA ASP A 472 33.39 19.49 -25.50
C ASP A 472 32.69 19.39 -24.12
N HIS A 473 31.37 19.63 -24.05
CA HIS A 473 30.58 19.46 -22.83
C HIS A 473 29.79 18.15 -22.86
N TYR A 474 29.54 17.54 -21.70
CA TYR A 474 28.68 16.36 -21.57
C TYR A 474 27.54 16.64 -20.59
N ILE A 475 26.35 16.13 -20.88
CA ILE A 475 25.22 16.11 -19.96
C ILE A 475 25.26 14.77 -19.23
N ALA A 476 25.46 14.80 -17.91
CA ALA A 476 25.35 13.62 -17.07
C ALA A 476 23.90 13.41 -16.60
N ASP A 477 23.52 12.15 -16.39
CA ASP A 477 22.23 11.83 -15.77
C ASP A 477 22.24 12.18 -14.28
N MET A 478 21.07 12.39 -13.68
CA MET A 478 20.93 12.69 -12.25
C MET A 478 21.45 11.59 -11.32
N ALA A 479 21.56 10.36 -11.84
CA ALA A 479 22.26 9.27 -11.18
C ALA A 479 23.72 9.62 -10.85
N ILE A 480 24.31 10.68 -11.43
CA ILE A 480 25.63 11.14 -11.07
C ILE A 480 25.72 11.51 -9.59
N TYR A 481 24.73 12.18 -8.99
CA TYR A 481 24.76 12.49 -7.57
C TYR A 481 24.70 11.22 -6.71
N GLU A 482 23.93 10.22 -7.14
CA GLU A 482 23.87 8.93 -6.45
C GLU A 482 25.20 8.20 -6.55
N ALA A 483 25.82 8.23 -7.73
CA ALA A 483 27.09 7.59 -7.99
C ALA A 483 28.24 8.29 -7.25
N LEU A 484 28.20 9.63 -7.15
CA LEU A 484 29.16 10.44 -6.38
C LEU A 484 29.07 10.05 -4.90
N THR A 485 27.86 10.01 -4.32
CA THR A 485 27.67 9.60 -2.92
C THR A 485 28.01 8.13 -2.67
N GLN A 486 27.79 7.24 -3.64
CA GLN A 486 28.23 5.83 -3.54
C GLN A 486 29.73 5.67 -3.65
N ALA A 487 30.42 6.58 -4.35
CA ALA A 487 31.88 6.51 -4.45
C ALA A 487 32.57 6.99 -3.18
N GLU A 488 31.97 7.94 -2.43
CA GLU A 488 32.49 8.47 -1.16
C GLU A 488 32.59 7.44 -0.01
N HIS A 489 31.95 6.28 -0.13
CA HIS A 489 31.83 5.25 0.91
C HIS A 489 32.05 3.86 0.34
#